data_AF-A0A2V5P8P5-F1
#
_entry.id   AF-A0A2V5P8P5-F1
#
_cell.length_a   1.000
_cell.length_b   1.000
_cell.length_c   1.000
_cell.angle_alpha   90.00
_cell.angle_beta   90.00
_cell.angle_gamma   90.00
#
_symmetry.space_group_name_H-M   'P 1'
#
loop_
_entity.id
_entity.type
_entity.pdbx_description
1 polymer ?
#
loop_
_entity_poly.entity_id
_entity_poly.type
_entity_poly.pdbx_seq_one_letter_code
_entity_poly.pdbx_strand_id
1 'polypeptide(L)'
;MGEQALRIAATADLHYARHSRGMLHEAFAEISSSADMLLLCGDLTEYGLPEEAEELVADIRAAVRIPTLAVLGNHDFESGQPELVSKVLDEAGVNVLNGEAIEIAGVGFAGIAGFGGGFGRRMLNAWGEPLIKQFVQESISHAVRLEQALAKLQSEKR
;
A
#
# COMPACT_ATOMS: atom_id res chain seq x y z
N MET A 1 -20.80 19.52 -18.28
CA MET A 1 -20.86 18.19 -17.64
C MET A 1 -20.26 18.39 -16.26
N GLY A 2 -20.99 18.10 -15.18
CA GLY A 2 -20.43 18.25 -13.83
C GLY A 2 -19.22 17.34 -13.66
N GLU A 3 -18.18 17.79 -12.96
CA GLU A 3 -17.05 16.92 -12.61
C GLU A 3 -17.61 15.71 -11.85
N GLN A 4 -17.47 14.53 -12.45
CA GLN A 4 -17.88 13.30 -11.80
C GLN A 4 -16.83 12.98 -10.74
N ALA A 5 -17.26 12.95 -9.47
CA ALA A 5 -16.38 12.62 -8.36
C ALA A 5 -15.84 11.19 -8.53
N LEU A 6 -14.52 11.04 -8.43
CA LEU A 6 -13.84 9.74 -8.44
C LEU A 6 -14.18 8.98 -7.15
N ARG A 7 -14.72 7.77 -7.26
CA ARG A 7 -15.00 6.90 -6.11
C ARG A 7 -13.83 5.96 -5.87
N ILE A 8 -13.25 6.06 -4.69
CA ILE A 8 -12.08 5.27 -4.29
C ILE A 8 -12.52 4.30 -3.20
N ALA A 9 -12.34 3.00 -3.43
CA ALA A 9 -12.38 1.99 -2.39
C ALA A 9 -10.98 1.88 -1.76
N ALA A 10 -10.90 1.78 -0.44
CA ALA A 10 -9.64 1.61 0.28
C ALA A 10 -9.82 0.60 1.40
N THR A 11 -8.86 -0.32 1.53
CA THR A 11 -8.81 -1.33 2.59
C THR A 11 -7.36 -1.60 2.98
N ALA A 12 -7.14 -2.16 4.16
CA ALA A 12 -5.85 -2.58 4.68
C ALA A 12 -6.05 -3.84 5.55
N ASP A 13 -4.97 -4.35 6.14
CA ASP A 13 -5.02 -5.40 7.17
C ASP A 13 -5.75 -6.66 6.69
N LEU A 14 -5.45 -7.07 5.45
CA LEU A 14 -6.08 -8.24 4.82
C LEU A 14 -5.55 -9.56 5.40
N HIS A 15 -4.27 -9.58 5.78
CA HIS A 15 -3.56 -10.76 6.29
C HIS A 15 -3.85 -12.03 5.48
N TYR A 16 -3.68 -11.97 4.15
CA TYR A 16 -3.87 -13.14 3.31
C TYR A 16 -2.84 -14.22 3.65
N ALA A 17 -3.34 -15.41 3.97
CA ALA A 17 -2.55 -16.59 4.22
C ALA A 17 -2.61 -17.53 3.00
N ARG A 18 -1.77 -18.57 3.01
CA ARG A 18 -1.73 -19.60 1.93
C ARG A 18 -3.05 -20.34 1.68
N HIS A 19 -4.00 -20.25 2.60
CA HIS A 19 -5.31 -20.91 2.53
C HIS A 19 -6.48 -19.92 2.44
N SER A 20 -6.18 -18.64 2.22
CA SER A 20 -7.14 -17.54 2.19
C SER A 20 -7.86 -17.37 0.84
N ARG A 21 -7.47 -18.12 -0.21
CA ARG A 21 -8.06 -17.99 -1.55
C ARG A 21 -9.59 -18.05 -1.52
N GLY A 22 -10.21 -17.13 -2.24
CA GLY A 22 -11.66 -16.97 -2.33
C GLY A 22 -12.29 -16.15 -1.21
N MET A 23 -11.58 -15.85 -0.11
CA MET A 23 -12.18 -15.14 1.04
C MET A 23 -12.62 -13.70 0.70
N LEU A 24 -11.92 -13.02 -0.22
CA LEU A 24 -12.24 -11.64 -0.62
C LEU A 24 -12.90 -11.56 -2.00
N HIS A 25 -13.20 -12.68 -2.64
CA HIS A 25 -13.76 -12.68 -3.99
C HIS A 25 -15.04 -11.85 -4.12
N GLU A 26 -16.02 -12.05 -3.23
CA GLU A 26 -17.28 -11.30 -3.26
C GLU A 26 -17.08 -9.81 -2.98
N ALA A 27 -16.24 -9.47 -1.98
CA ALA A 27 -15.93 -8.09 -1.64
C ALA A 27 -15.23 -7.36 -2.81
N PHE A 28 -14.27 -8.01 -3.46
CA PHE A 28 -13.60 -7.46 -4.64
C PHE A 28 -14.53 -7.32 -5.84
N ALA A 29 -15.48 -8.24 -6.04
CA ALA A 29 -16.48 -8.11 -7.10
C ALA A 29 -17.41 -6.91 -6.86
N GLU A 30 -17.85 -6.72 -5.61
CA GLU A 30 -18.65 -5.55 -5.22
C GLU A 30 -17.88 -4.24 -5.41
N ILE A 31 -16.64 -4.18 -4.90
CA ILE A 31 -15.75 -3.02 -5.07
C ILE A 31 -15.56 -2.71 -6.55
N SER A 32 -15.28 -3.72 -7.37
CA SER A 32 -15.06 -3.54 -8.80
C SER A 32 -16.28 -3.03 -9.55
N SER A 33 -17.49 -3.20 -9.00
CA SER A 33 -18.74 -2.72 -9.61
C SER A 33 -19.17 -1.33 -9.14
N SER A 34 -18.62 -0.85 -8.03
CA SER A 34 -19.13 0.33 -7.30
C SER A 34 -18.11 1.47 -7.14
N ALA A 35 -16.81 1.16 -7.26
CA ALA A 35 -15.70 2.11 -7.21
C ALA A 35 -15.01 2.24 -8.56
N ASP A 36 -14.32 3.36 -8.75
CA ASP A 36 -13.50 3.63 -9.94
C ASP A 36 -12.05 3.18 -9.74
N MET A 37 -11.64 2.94 -8.49
CA MET A 37 -10.28 2.57 -8.11
C MET A 37 -10.22 1.86 -6.75
N LEU A 38 -9.25 0.97 -6.55
CA LEU A 38 -8.97 0.28 -5.28
C LEU A 38 -7.59 0.65 -4.72
N LEU A 39 -7.53 0.93 -3.42
CA LEU A 39 -6.31 1.12 -2.65
C LEU A 39 -6.16 -0.03 -1.62
N LEU A 40 -5.01 -0.69 -1.66
CA LEU A 40 -4.58 -1.71 -0.71
C LEU A 40 -3.50 -1.11 0.20
N CYS A 41 -3.84 -0.76 1.43
CA CYS A 41 -3.08 0.17 2.26
C CYS A 41 -2.17 -0.48 3.30
N GLY A 42 -1.65 -1.68 3.02
CA GLY A 42 -0.70 -2.41 3.86
C GLY A 42 -1.29 -3.61 4.59
N ASP A 43 -0.38 -4.43 5.15
CA ASP A 43 -0.66 -5.70 5.82
C ASP A 43 -1.49 -6.64 4.94
N LEU A 44 -0.99 -6.84 3.72
CA LEU A 44 -1.67 -7.59 2.67
C LEU A 44 -1.56 -9.09 2.88
N THR A 45 -0.40 -9.55 3.35
CA THR A 45 -0.06 -10.94 3.64
C THR A 45 0.01 -11.20 5.15
N GLU A 46 -0.06 -12.47 5.57
CA GLU A 46 0.04 -12.83 6.99
C GLU A 46 1.50 -12.78 7.49
N TYR A 47 2.45 -13.28 6.69
CA TYR A 47 3.87 -13.38 7.05
C TYR A 47 4.83 -12.84 5.98
N GLY A 48 4.35 -12.09 4.99
CA GLY A 48 5.22 -11.51 3.97
C GLY A 48 5.79 -12.53 3.00
N LEU A 49 5.12 -13.67 2.82
CA LEU A 49 5.58 -14.72 1.92
C LEU A 49 5.07 -14.49 0.50
N PRO A 50 5.89 -14.69 -0.55
CA PRO A 50 5.42 -14.54 -1.93
C PRO A 50 4.24 -15.46 -2.27
N GLU A 51 4.16 -16.66 -1.69
CA GLU A 51 3.02 -17.56 -1.93
C GLU A 51 1.71 -17.02 -1.35
N GLU A 52 1.76 -16.25 -0.26
CA GLU A 52 0.58 -15.58 0.30
C GLU A 52 0.10 -14.45 -0.62
N ALA A 53 1.04 -13.71 -1.19
CA ALA A 53 0.74 -12.70 -2.20
C ALA A 53 0.12 -13.32 -3.47
N GLU A 54 0.57 -14.50 -3.90
CA GLU A 54 -0.02 -15.23 -5.03
C GLU A 54 -1.48 -15.62 -4.75
N GLU A 55 -1.80 -16.02 -3.53
CA GLU A 55 -3.19 -16.31 -3.14
C GLU A 55 -4.08 -15.07 -3.17
N LEU A 56 -3.57 -13.92 -2.72
CA LEU A 56 -4.28 -12.65 -2.81
C LEU A 56 -4.47 -12.21 -4.28
N VAL A 57 -3.42 -12.33 -5.08
CA VAL A 57 -3.42 -12.02 -6.51
C VAL A 57 -4.43 -12.88 -7.27
N ALA A 58 -4.61 -14.14 -6.90
CA ALA A 58 -5.61 -15.01 -7.52
C ALA A 58 -7.03 -14.41 -7.40
N ASP A 59 -7.38 -13.89 -6.23
CA ASP A 59 -8.68 -13.25 -5.99
C ASP A 59 -8.80 -11.89 -6.68
N ILE A 60 -7.73 -11.08 -6.65
CA ILE A 60 -7.68 -9.80 -7.38
C ILE A 60 -7.91 -10.04 -8.87
N ARG A 61 -7.20 -10.98 -9.49
CA ARG A 61 -7.36 -11.32 -10.92
C ARG A 61 -8.75 -11.87 -11.21
N ALA A 62 -9.33 -12.64 -10.29
CA ALA A 62 -10.66 -13.19 -10.47
C ALA A 62 -11.76 -12.11 -10.50
N ALA A 63 -11.68 -11.07 -9.67
CA ALA A 63 -12.81 -10.17 -9.41
C ALA A 63 -12.55 -8.68 -9.73
N VAL A 64 -11.32 -8.18 -9.58
CA VAL A 64 -11.03 -6.74 -9.72
C VAL A 64 -10.79 -6.37 -11.19
N ARG A 65 -11.48 -5.34 -11.67
CA ARG A 65 -11.36 -4.81 -13.05
C ARG A 65 -11.02 -3.32 -13.12
N ILE A 66 -10.79 -2.70 -11.97
CA ILE A 66 -10.48 -1.29 -11.81
C ILE A 66 -8.99 -1.10 -11.43
N PRO A 67 -8.38 0.06 -11.71
CA PRO A 67 -7.01 0.34 -11.29
C PRO A 67 -6.82 0.10 -9.79
N THR A 68 -5.72 -0.56 -9.45
CA THR A 68 -5.39 -0.90 -8.06
C THR A 68 -4.01 -0.38 -7.72
N LEU A 69 -3.89 0.33 -6.60
CA LEU A 69 -2.62 0.70 -6.00
C LEU A 69 -2.44 -0.02 -4.68
N ALA A 70 -1.19 -0.31 -4.32
CA ALA A 70 -0.86 -0.89 -3.03
C ALA A 70 0.29 -0.15 -2.36
N VAL A 71 0.36 -0.23 -1.04
CA VAL A 71 1.58 -0.11 -0.25
C VAL A 71 1.69 -1.35 0.61
N LEU A 72 2.91 -1.76 0.95
CA LEU A 72 3.14 -2.85 1.91
C LEU A 72 2.93 -2.34 3.35
N GLY A 73 2.56 -3.23 4.27
CA GLY A 73 2.58 -2.99 5.73
C GLY A 73 3.61 -3.88 6.41
N ASN A 74 3.72 -3.83 7.74
CA ASN A 74 4.76 -4.57 8.46
C ASN A 74 4.66 -6.09 8.31
N HIS A 75 3.47 -6.66 8.18
CA HIS A 75 3.33 -8.10 7.95
C HIS A 75 3.96 -8.53 6.63
N ASP A 76 3.90 -7.67 5.61
CA ASP A 76 4.49 -7.94 4.30
C ASP A 76 6.02 -7.97 4.32
N PHE A 77 6.65 -7.45 5.38
CA PHE A 77 8.10 -7.50 5.60
C PHE A 77 8.56 -8.68 6.45
N GLU A 78 7.66 -9.40 7.14
CA GLU A 78 8.02 -10.37 8.18
C GLU A 78 8.96 -11.48 7.69
N SER A 79 8.73 -12.04 6.49
CA SER A 79 9.62 -13.07 5.94
C SER A 79 10.99 -12.54 5.47
N GLY A 80 11.18 -11.22 5.43
CA GLY A 80 12.36 -10.57 4.83
C GLY A 80 12.38 -10.62 3.30
N GLN A 81 11.23 -10.84 2.64
CA GLN A 81 11.10 -10.88 1.17
C GLN A 81 10.10 -9.85 0.58
N PRO A 82 10.04 -8.60 1.07
CA PRO A 82 9.05 -7.62 0.62
C PRO A 82 9.17 -7.29 -0.88
N GLU A 83 10.35 -7.38 -1.47
CA GLU A 83 10.55 -7.15 -2.91
C GLU A 83 9.90 -8.23 -3.76
N LEU A 84 9.89 -9.49 -3.29
CA LEU A 84 9.22 -10.59 -3.98
C LEU A 84 7.70 -10.47 -3.86
N VAL A 85 7.20 -10.10 -2.67
CA VAL A 85 5.78 -9.79 -2.46
C VAL A 85 5.32 -8.67 -3.39
N SER A 86 6.09 -7.56 -3.45
CA SER A 86 5.79 -6.43 -4.34
C SER A 86 5.78 -6.86 -5.80
N LYS A 87 6.77 -7.65 -6.22
CA LYS A 87 6.86 -8.17 -7.59
C LYS A 87 5.64 -9.01 -7.99
N VAL A 88 5.17 -9.90 -7.12
CA VAL A 88 3.97 -10.72 -7.37
C VAL A 88 2.74 -9.84 -7.59
N LEU A 89 2.57 -8.80 -6.76
CA LEU A 89 1.48 -7.83 -6.90
C LEU A 89 1.59 -7.01 -8.19
N ASP A 90 2.77 -6.48 -8.50
CA ASP A 90 3.02 -5.69 -9.71
C ASP A 90 2.77 -6.51 -10.99
N GLU A 91 3.21 -7.78 -11.03
CA GLU A 91 2.96 -8.70 -12.15
C GLU A 91 1.47 -9.04 -12.32
N ALA A 92 0.64 -8.77 -11.31
CA ALA A 92 -0.82 -8.86 -11.37
C ALA A 92 -1.52 -7.56 -11.77
N GLY A 93 -0.78 -6.48 -12.04
CA GLY A 93 -1.34 -5.17 -12.38
C GLY A 93 -1.75 -4.32 -11.19
N VAL A 94 -1.31 -4.67 -9.98
CA VAL A 94 -1.42 -3.83 -8.78
C VAL A 94 -0.17 -2.99 -8.68
N ASN A 95 -0.23 -1.66 -8.86
CA ASN A 95 0.98 -0.84 -8.76
C ASN A 95 1.35 -0.64 -7.28
N VAL A 96 2.46 -1.24 -6.84
CA VAL A 96 2.96 -1.11 -5.47
C VAL A 96 3.82 0.15 -5.33
N LEU A 97 3.39 1.11 -4.53
CA LEU A 97 4.11 2.36 -4.28
C LEU A 97 5.07 2.21 -3.09
N ASN A 98 6.34 2.59 -3.29
CA ASN A 98 7.34 2.59 -2.24
C ASN A 98 8.15 3.91 -2.24
N GLY A 99 7.52 5.00 -1.83
CA GLY A 99 8.09 6.35 -1.94
C GLY A 99 7.99 6.93 -3.35
N GLU A 100 6.97 6.51 -4.09
CA GLU A 100 6.68 6.92 -5.45
C GLU A 100 5.31 7.58 -5.53
N ALA A 101 5.05 8.24 -6.65
CA ALA A 101 3.80 8.91 -6.92
C ALA A 101 3.30 8.61 -8.33
N ILE A 102 1.98 8.54 -8.48
CA ILE A 102 1.28 8.25 -9.73
C ILE A 102 0.01 9.09 -9.81
N GLU A 103 -0.37 9.51 -11.01
CA GLU A 103 -1.63 10.22 -11.25
C GLU A 103 -2.61 9.31 -11.99
N ILE A 104 -3.82 9.17 -11.45
CA ILE A 104 -4.90 8.38 -12.04
C ILE A 104 -6.17 9.24 -12.06
N ALA A 105 -6.78 9.37 -13.24
CA ALA A 105 -8.00 10.16 -13.44
C ALA A 105 -7.92 11.60 -12.89
N GLY A 106 -6.75 12.25 -13.01
CA GLY A 106 -6.53 13.61 -12.51
C GLY A 106 -6.27 13.72 -11.00
N VAL A 107 -6.25 12.59 -10.27
CA VAL A 107 -5.94 12.54 -8.83
C VAL A 107 -4.52 12.01 -8.64
N GLY A 108 -3.72 12.74 -7.87
CA GLY A 108 -2.35 12.36 -7.53
C GLY A 108 -2.31 11.46 -6.29
N PHE A 109 -1.63 10.32 -6.39
CA PHE A 109 -1.41 9.36 -5.33
C PHE A 109 0.08 9.29 -5.02
N ALA A 110 0.44 9.25 -3.75
CA ALA A 110 1.80 8.95 -3.29
C ALA A 110 1.70 7.99 -2.11
N GLY A 111 2.57 6.99 -2.08
CA GLY A 111 2.45 5.89 -1.12
C GLY A 111 3.80 5.36 -0.66
N ILE A 112 3.87 4.98 0.60
CA ILE A 112 4.96 4.22 1.22
C ILE A 112 4.38 3.43 2.40
N ALA A 113 5.02 2.32 2.78
CA ALA A 113 4.61 1.49 3.91
C ALA A 113 4.50 2.24 5.26
N GLY A 114 5.27 3.33 5.41
CA GLY A 114 5.45 3.99 6.70
C GLY A 114 6.33 3.16 7.63
N PHE A 115 6.62 3.70 8.81
CA PHE A 115 7.44 3.04 9.82
C PHE A 115 7.07 3.54 11.21
N GLY A 116 7.35 2.75 12.24
CA GLY A 116 7.15 3.14 13.63
C GLY A 116 7.96 4.39 13.98
N GLY A 117 7.37 5.30 14.76
CA GLY A 117 8.05 6.55 15.13
C GLY A 117 7.16 7.56 15.83
N GLY A 118 5.85 7.42 15.70
CA GLY A 118 4.86 8.28 16.37
C GLY A 118 4.63 9.62 15.66
N PHE A 119 3.79 10.47 16.25
CA PHE A 119 3.39 11.75 15.65
C PHE A 119 3.36 12.88 16.68
N GLY A 120 3.72 14.09 16.25
CA GLY A 120 3.75 15.30 17.08
C GLY A 120 4.48 15.08 18.40
N ARG A 121 3.80 15.34 19.53
CA ARG A 121 4.37 15.15 20.88
C ARG A 121 4.70 13.70 21.26
N ARG A 122 4.22 12.72 20.48
CA ARG A 122 4.46 11.28 20.70
C ARG A 122 5.53 10.74 19.75
N MET A 123 6.23 11.59 19.01
CA MET A 123 7.36 11.16 18.18
C MET A 123 8.50 10.65 19.07
N LEU A 124 9.07 9.51 18.68
CA LEU A 124 10.26 8.97 19.32
C LEU A 124 11.46 9.86 19.00
N ASN A 125 12.18 10.28 20.04
CA ASN A 125 13.37 11.10 19.89
C ASN A 125 14.58 10.23 19.57
N ALA A 126 15.46 10.70 18.68
CA ALA A 126 16.75 10.07 18.37
C ALA A 126 17.77 10.29 19.50
N TRP A 127 17.49 9.75 20.68
CA TRP A 127 18.28 9.96 21.90
C TRP A 127 18.63 8.61 22.57
N GLY A 128 19.81 8.54 23.18
CA GLY A 128 20.30 7.32 23.82
C GLY A 128 21.12 6.43 22.87
N GLU A 129 20.80 5.13 22.88
CA GLU A 129 21.51 4.06 22.21
C GLU A 129 21.53 4.21 20.68
N PRO A 130 22.57 3.69 19.99
CA PRO A 130 22.62 3.69 18.53
C PRO A 130 21.39 3.07 17.86
N LEU A 131 20.80 2.01 18.44
CA LEU A 131 19.62 1.34 17.88
C LEU A 131 18.37 2.24 17.90
N ILE A 132 18.17 3.05 18.94
CA ILE A 132 17.07 4.03 18.99
C ILE A 132 17.23 5.08 17.89
N LYS A 133 18.46 5.55 17.69
CA LYS A 133 18.77 6.52 16.62
C LYS A 133 18.54 5.93 15.23
N GLN A 134 18.93 4.66 15.01
CA GLN A 134 18.66 3.95 13.76
C GLN A 134 17.16 3.77 13.52
N PHE A 135 16.40 3.37 14.54
CA PHE A 135 14.95 3.24 14.44
C PHE A 135 14.28 4.58 14.06
N VAL A 136 14.66 5.68 14.71
CA VAL A 136 14.15 7.01 14.36
C VAL A 136 14.59 7.43 12.95
N GLN A 137 15.82 7.11 12.55
CA GLN A 137 16.33 7.40 11.21
C GLN A 137 15.52 6.68 10.12
N GLU A 138 15.05 5.46 10.37
CA GLU A 138 14.18 4.73 9.45
C GLU A 138 12.82 5.44 9.29
N SER A 139 12.22 5.88 10.39
CA SER A 139 10.99 6.69 10.36
C SER A 139 11.15 7.97 9.54
N ILE A 140 12.27 8.68 9.74
CA ILE A 140 12.61 9.89 8.98
C ILE A 140 12.81 9.56 7.49
N SER A 141 13.52 8.47 7.17
CA SER A 141 13.75 8.01 5.80
C SER A 141 12.43 7.81 5.05
N HIS A 142 11.46 7.14 5.68
CA HIS A 142 10.12 6.94 5.10
C HIS A 142 9.39 8.27 4.88
N ALA A 143 9.42 9.17 5.87
CA ALA A 143 8.77 10.48 5.77
C ALA A 143 9.36 11.34 4.64
N VAL A 144 10.69 11.38 4.51
CA VAL A 144 11.38 12.14 3.45
C VAL A 144 11.06 11.58 2.07
N ARG A 145 11.03 10.25 1.91
CA ARG A 145 10.67 9.62 0.63
C ARG A 145 9.23 9.94 0.22
N LEU A 146 8.30 9.92 1.19
CA LEU A 146 6.92 10.31 0.93
C LEU A 146 6.79 11.80 0.57
N GLU A 147 7.50 12.68 1.28
CA GLU A 147 7.55 14.12 0.96
C GLU A 147 8.06 14.36 -0.47
N GLN A 148 9.13 13.67 -0.87
CA GLN A 148 9.67 13.74 -2.23
C GLN A 148 8.69 13.23 -3.27
N ALA A 149 7.93 12.16 -2.98
CA ALA A 149 6.89 11.65 -3.87
C ALA A 149 5.75 12.66 -4.04
N LEU A 150 5.25 13.21 -2.92
CA LEU A 150 4.20 14.24 -2.92
C LEU A 150 4.63 15.51 -3.68
N ALA A 151 5.88 15.92 -3.53
CA ALA A 151 6.42 17.10 -4.24
C ALA A 151 6.49 16.93 -5.77
N LYS A 152 6.48 15.69 -6.28
CA LYS A 152 6.47 15.40 -7.72
C LYS A 152 5.07 15.51 -8.34
N LEU A 153 4.01 15.39 -7.54
CA LEU A 153 2.63 15.50 -8.03
C LEU A 153 2.39 16.92 -8.58
N GLN A 154 1.93 16.98 -9.83
CA GLN A 154 1.61 18.22 -10.54
C GLN A 154 0.10 18.53 -10.55
N SER A 155 -0.72 17.64 -9.96
CA SER A 155 -2.15 17.81 -9.88
C SER A 155 -2.52 19.04 -9.04
N GLU A 156 -3.63 19.68 -9.42
CA GLU A 156 -4.13 20.84 -8.68
C GLU A 156 -4.46 20.46 -7.24
N LYS A 157 -3.95 21.24 -6.28
CA LYS A 157 -4.34 21.11 -4.88
C LYS A 157 -5.75 21.66 -4.72
N ARG A 158 -6.72 20.78 -4.48
CA ARG A 158 -8.11 21.11 -4.22
C ARG A 158 -8.39 21.21 -2.72
#